data_AF-A0A5B7A599-F1
#
_entry.id   AF-A0A5B7A599-F1
#
_cell.length_a   1.000
_cell.length_b   1.000
_cell.length_c   1.000
_cell.angle_alpha   90.00
_cell.angle_beta   90.00
_cell.angle_gamma   90.00
#
_symmetry.space_group_name_H-M   'P 1'
#
loop_
_entity.id
_entity.type
_entity.pdbx_description
1 polymer ?
#
loop_
_entity_poly.entity_id
_entity_poly.type
_entity_poly.pdbx_seq_one_letter_code
_entity_poly.pdbx_strand_id
1 'polypeptide(L)'
;EALELWESDPPEERRYNEVAGEFQQFQVLMQRFIEDEPFQGPTRVQNYVKSRCVLRDLLQVPVIREDSSKDGKKARRREKDDYAIASDMLVEIIEESIRIFWRFVRTDKDCTNGIVKGQRGARVELHDPADSELFMEVRKNLQKKERKLKVLLRSGNCILRKLRKCEEDSSDHVLCFFSQVDMKLVSRVLNMSKITRDQLVWCRNKLNKISIVNRKLHVEPSFLLFPS
;
A
#
# COMPACT_ATOMS: atom_id res chain seq x y z
N GLU A 1 15.75 22.56 18.39
CA GLU A 1 16.88 23.13 17.62
C GLU A 1 17.00 22.65 16.16
N ALA A 2 16.26 21.63 15.68
CA ALA A 2 16.21 21.29 14.24
C ALA A 2 14.96 21.82 13.50
N LEU A 3 13.96 22.33 14.24
CA LEU A 3 12.71 22.89 13.70
C LEU A 3 12.86 24.37 13.29
N GLU A 4 13.77 25.12 13.93
CA GLU A 4 13.95 26.56 13.68
C GLU A 4 14.77 26.85 12.39
N LEU A 5 15.48 25.85 11.86
CA LEU A 5 16.20 25.96 10.58
C LEU A 5 15.26 25.85 9.36
N TRP A 6 14.01 25.39 9.52
CA TRP A 6 13.03 25.35 8.42
C TRP A 6 12.29 26.68 8.21
N GLU A 7 12.33 27.60 9.19
CA GLU A 7 11.62 28.88 9.13
C GLU A 7 12.48 30.05 8.61
N SER A 8 13.78 29.83 8.37
CA SER A 8 14.73 30.91 8.12
C SER A 8 15.14 31.12 6.66
N ASP A 9 14.83 30.19 5.76
CA ASP A 9 15.09 30.38 4.33
C ASP A 9 13.86 31.01 3.66
N PRO A 10 14.02 32.06 2.83
CA PRO A 10 12.93 32.51 1.98
C PRO A 10 12.47 31.33 1.14
N PRO A 11 11.17 31.15 0.87
CA PRO A 11 10.69 30.04 0.07
C PRO A 11 11.23 30.20 -1.35
N GLU A 12 12.41 29.62 -1.61
CA GLU A 12 12.69 29.09 -2.94
C GLU A 12 11.52 28.17 -3.22
N GLU A 13 10.73 28.56 -4.21
CA GLU A 13 9.48 27.92 -4.59
C GLU A 13 9.79 26.48 -4.99
N ARG A 14 9.74 25.56 -4.01
CA ARG A 14 10.12 24.16 -4.22
C ARG A 14 9.23 23.57 -5.30
N ARG A 15 9.84 23.07 -6.36
CA ARG A 15 9.14 22.55 -7.53
C ARG A 15 9.25 21.03 -7.57
N TYR A 16 8.17 20.40 -7.98
CA TYR A 16 8.04 18.94 -8.01
C TYR A 16 7.53 18.44 -9.36
N ASN A 17 7.79 19.17 -10.45
CA ASN A 17 7.25 18.85 -11.77
C ASN A 17 7.77 17.50 -12.29
N GLU A 18 9.06 17.20 -12.04
CA GLU A 18 9.66 15.94 -12.48
C GLU A 18 8.98 14.76 -11.78
N VAL A 19 8.92 14.80 -10.45
CA VAL A 19 8.32 13.72 -9.65
C VAL A 19 6.80 13.63 -9.86
N ALA A 20 6.11 14.75 -10.06
CA ALA A 20 4.70 14.75 -10.42
C ALA A 20 4.45 14.01 -11.74
N GLY A 21 5.29 14.25 -12.75
CA GLY A 21 5.26 13.52 -14.02
C GLY A 21 5.52 12.02 -13.84
N GLU A 22 6.46 11.63 -12.98
CA GLU A 22 6.72 10.22 -12.65
C GLU A 22 5.51 9.56 -11.98
N PHE A 23 4.83 10.23 -11.05
CA PHE A 23 3.61 9.72 -10.42
C PHE A 23 2.45 9.62 -11.42
N GLN A 24 2.28 10.61 -12.30
CA GLN A 24 1.28 10.52 -13.37
C GLN A 24 1.55 9.34 -14.32
N GLN A 25 2.82 9.11 -14.68
CA GLN A 25 3.20 7.93 -15.46
C GLN A 25 2.89 6.63 -14.71
N PHE A 26 3.20 6.56 -13.42
CA PHE A 26 2.83 5.42 -12.57
C PHE A 26 1.31 5.16 -12.60
N GLN A 27 0.49 6.20 -12.46
CA GLN A 27 -0.97 6.10 -12.54
C GLN A 27 -1.43 5.50 -13.88
N VAL A 28 -0.91 6.01 -15.00
CA VAL A 28 -1.24 5.53 -16.35
C VAL A 28 -0.88 4.06 -16.53
N LEU A 29 0.32 3.65 -16.10
CA LEU A 29 0.76 2.25 -16.19
C LEU A 29 -0.17 1.32 -15.40
N MET A 30 -0.58 1.74 -14.20
CA MET A 30 -1.49 0.98 -13.37
C MET A 30 -2.90 0.88 -13.96
N GLN A 31 -3.47 1.98 -14.42
CA GLN A 31 -4.79 2.01 -15.05
C GLN A 31 -4.82 1.14 -16.30
N ARG A 32 -3.82 1.29 -17.17
CA ARG A 32 -3.68 0.47 -18.37
C ARG A 32 -3.65 -1.02 -18.04
N PHE A 33 -2.87 -1.42 -17.03
CA PHE A 33 -2.85 -2.82 -16.60
C PHE A 33 -4.24 -3.29 -16.15
N ILE A 34 -4.95 -2.52 -15.32
CA ILE A 34 -6.29 -2.86 -14.83
C ILE A 34 -7.28 -3.01 -15.97
N GLU A 35 -7.19 -2.16 -16.99
CA GLU A 35 -8.08 -2.16 -18.16
C GLU A 35 -7.76 -3.31 -19.13
N ASP A 36 -6.49 -3.62 -19.34
CA ASP A 36 -6.04 -4.66 -20.27
C ASP A 36 -6.23 -6.07 -19.68
N GLU A 37 -6.05 -6.24 -18.36
CA GLU A 37 -6.02 -7.54 -17.70
C GLU A 37 -7.23 -8.46 -17.99
N PRO A 38 -8.50 -8.00 -17.98
CA PRO A 38 -9.66 -8.84 -18.29
C PRO A 38 -9.60 -9.51 -19.67
N PHE A 39 -8.79 -8.97 -20.58
CA PHE A 39 -8.63 -9.47 -21.94
C PHE A 39 -7.41 -10.40 -22.09
N GLN A 40 -6.54 -10.52 -21.07
CA GLN A 40 -5.27 -11.23 -21.16
C GLN A 40 -5.27 -12.67 -20.60
N GLY A 41 -6.42 -13.34 -20.55
CA GLY A 41 -6.52 -14.74 -20.15
C GLY A 41 -6.38 -14.97 -18.63
N PRO A 42 -6.39 -16.23 -18.17
CA PRO A 42 -6.82 -16.58 -16.81
C PRO A 42 -5.78 -16.35 -15.68
N THR A 43 -4.51 -16.05 -15.98
CA THR A 43 -3.47 -16.00 -14.94
C THR A 43 -2.86 -14.60 -14.77
N ARG A 44 -3.41 -13.84 -13.82
CA ARG A 44 -2.94 -12.48 -13.45
C ARG A 44 -1.44 -12.39 -13.24
N VAL A 45 -0.83 -13.39 -12.59
CA VAL A 45 0.63 -13.43 -12.33
C VAL A 45 1.43 -13.48 -13.63
N GLN A 46 1.01 -14.28 -14.62
CA GLN A 46 1.72 -14.33 -15.90
C GLN A 46 1.55 -13.02 -16.68
N ASN A 47 0.35 -12.42 -16.61
CA ASN A 47 0.08 -11.12 -17.23
C ASN A 47 0.95 -10.02 -16.62
N TYR A 48 1.17 -10.06 -15.30
CA TYR A 48 2.10 -9.16 -14.62
C TYR A 48 3.54 -9.31 -15.14
N VAL A 49 4.06 -10.54 -15.19
CA VAL A 49 5.42 -10.81 -15.68
C VAL A 49 5.59 -10.31 -17.12
N LYS A 50 4.63 -10.63 -18.00
CA LYS A 50 4.63 -10.15 -19.40
C LYS A 50 4.58 -8.63 -19.49
N SER A 51 3.70 -8.00 -18.72
CA SER A 51 3.54 -6.55 -18.71
C SER A 51 4.81 -5.86 -18.24
N ARG A 52 5.50 -6.37 -17.21
CA ARG A 52 6.79 -5.87 -16.73
C ARG A 52 7.92 -5.97 -17.76
N CYS A 53 7.87 -6.91 -18.70
CA CYS A 53 8.85 -7.00 -19.79
C CYS A 53 8.74 -5.81 -20.75
N VAL A 54 7.52 -5.30 -20.97
CA VAL A 54 7.23 -4.19 -21.89
C VAL A 54 7.24 -2.84 -21.16
N LEU A 55 6.64 -2.81 -19.97
CA LEU A 55 6.44 -1.65 -19.10
C LEU A 55 7.30 -1.83 -17.85
N ARG A 56 8.60 -1.53 -17.96
CA ARG A 56 9.60 -1.82 -16.91
C ARG A 56 9.25 -1.17 -15.57
N ASP A 57 8.63 0.00 -15.61
CA ASP A 57 8.28 0.80 -14.43
C ASP A 57 6.89 0.47 -13.85
N LEU A 58 6.20 -0.56 -14.37
CA LEU A 58 4.89 -0.96 -13.86
C LEU A 58 4.97 -1.34 -12.37
N LEU A 59 4.19 -0.70 -11.50
CA LEU A 59 4.26 -0.85 -10.03
C LEU A 59 5.58 -0.38 -9.39
N GLN A 60 6.41 0.39 -10.09
CA GLN A 60 7.57 1.05 -9.47
C GLN A 60 7.12 2.40 -8.91
N VAL A 61 7.19 2.54 -7.59
CA VAL A 61 6.82 3.79 -6.92
C VAL A 61 7.91 4.84 -7.17
N PRO A 62 7.57 6.02 -7.70
CA PRO A 62 8.52 7.13 -7.87
C PRO A 62 9.14 7.57 -6.54
N VAL A 63 10.38 8.04 -6.58
CA VAL A 63 11.07 8.56 -5.41
C VAL A 63 10.76 10.04 -5.25
N ILE A 64 10.25 10.43 -4.09
CA ILE A 64 9.95 11.84 -3.80
C ILE A 64 11.25 12.64 -3.71
N ARG A 65 11.40 13.59 -4.63
CA ARG A 65 12.56 14.49 -4.75
C ARG A 65 12.12 15.83 -5.31
N GLU A 66 12.81 16.88 -4.92
CA GLU A 66 12.65 18.23 -5.47
C GLU A 66 13.33 18.31 -6.84
N ASP A 67 12.78 19.14 -7.74
CA ASP A 67 13.36 19.41 -9.05
C ASP A 67 14.77 19.99 -8.89
N SER A 68 15.75 19.44 -9.61
CA SER A 68 17.13 19.89 -9.46
C SER A 68 17.35 21.23 -10.18
N SER A 69 17.82 22.26 -9.47
CA SER A 69 18.12 23.60 -10.04
C SER A 69 19.25 23.62 -11.08
N LYS A 70 19.85 22.46 -11.40
CA LYS A 70 20.97 22.31 -12.34
C LYS A 70 20.59 22.43 -13.83
N ASP A 71 19.30 22.48 -14.16
CA ASP A 71 18.83 22.75 -15.52
C ASP A 71 18.81 24.25 -15.92
N GLY A 72 19.49 25.09 -15.14
CA GLY A 72 19.61 26.54 -15.30
C GLY A 72 20.33 27.06 -16.57
N LYS A 73 20.50 26.27 -17.64
CA LYS A 73 21.03 26.78 -18.93
C LYS A 73 20.05 26.77 -20.10
N LYS A 74 18.81 26.30 -19.96
CA LYS A 74 17.84 26.34 -21.07
C LYS A 74 16.50 27.04 -20.79
N ALA A 75 16.29 27.59 -19.59
CA ALA A 75 15.00 28.20 -19.23
C ALA A 75 14.95 29.74 -19.26
N ARG A 76 15.91 30.44 -19.88
CA ARG A 76 15.73 31.88 -20.17
C ARG A 76 14.88 32.06 -21.43
N ARG A 77 13.57 31.79 -21.31
CA ARG A 77 12.44 32.35 -22.09
C ARG A 77 11.26 31.36 -22.07
N ARG A 78 10.34 31.55 -21.14
CA ARG A 78 8.88 31.38 -21.25
C ARG A 78 8.33 31.70 -19.86
N GLU A 79 7.67 32.85 -19.77
CA GLU A 79 6.26 32.92 -19.35
C GLU A 79 6.06 32.44 -17.91
N LYS A 80 5.77 33.41 -17.03
CA LYS A 80 5.10 33.31 -15.73
C LYS A 80 4.72 31.86 -15.36
N ASP A 81 5.38 31.30 -14.34
CA ASP A 81 5.26 29.93 -13.80
C ASP A 81 3.83 29.57 -13.32
N ASP A 82 2.86 29.56 -14.22
CA ASP A 82 1.47 29.15 -13.93
C ASP A 82 1.31 27.61 -13.91
N TYR A 83 2.38 26.87 -14.21
CA TYR A 83 2.40 25.41 -14.33
C TYR A 83 3.31 24.72 -13.31
N ALA A 84 3.88 25.44 -12.34
CA ALA A 84 4.76 24.84 -11.34
C ALA A 84 3.97 23.97 -10.36
N ILE A 85 4.31 22.69 -10.28
CA ILE A 85 3.74 21.78 -9.27
C ILE A 85 4.34 22.09 -7.90
N ALA A 86 3.54 22.74 -7.06
CA ALA A 86 3.78 22.97 -5.65
C ALA A 86 3.53 21.70 -4.81
N SER A 87 3.90 21.75 -3.53
CA SER A 87 3.85 20.59 -2.62
C SER A 87 2.43 20.06 -2.38
N ASP A 88 1.43 20.93 -2.33
CA ASP A 88 0.03 20.59 -2.15
C ASP A 88 -0.52 19.81 -3.36
N MET A 89 -0.25 20.30 -4.58
CA MET A 89 -0.59 19.60 -5.81
C MET A 89 0.12 18.24 -5.91
N LEU A 90 1.38 18.14 -5.47
CA LEU A 90 2.08 16.85 -5.42
C LEU A 90 1.38 15.87 -4.48
N VAL A 91 0.91 16.32 -3.31
CA VAL A 91 0.17 15.47 -2.36
C VAL A 91 -1.09 14.93 -3.02
N GLU A 92 -1.87 15.76 -3.72
CA GLU A 92 -3.07 15.32 -4.45
C GLU A 92 -2.77 14.25 -5.51
N ILE A 93 -1.68 14.42 -6.27
CA ILE A 93 -1.20 13.46 -7.27
C ILE A 93 -0.82 12.13 -6.60
N ILE A 94 -0.12 12.17 -5.46
CA ILE A 94 0.25 10.97 -4.71
C ILE A 94 -1.00 10.28 -4.15
N GLU A 95 -1.96 11.03 -3.62
CA GLU A 95 -3.23 10.46 -3.14
C GLU A 95 -4.00 9.76 -4.26
N GLU A 96 -4.10 10.35 -5.45
CA GLU A 96 -4.75 9.68 -6.58
C GLU A 96 -3.98 8.42 -7.00
N SER A 97 -2.65 8.44 -6.95
CA SER A 97 -1.81 7.26 -7.18
C SER A 97 -2.13 6.14 -6.18
N ILE A 98 -2.35 6.48 -4.91
CA ILE A 98 -2.77 5.54 -3.87
C ILE A 98 -4.18 5.01 -4.16
N ARG A 99 -5.12 5.86 -4.61
CA ARG A 99 -6.49 5.45 -4.98
C ARG A 99 -6.51 4.50 -6.18
N ILE A 100 -5.68 4.72 -7.19
CA ILE A 100 -5.53 3.82 -8.34
C ILE A 100 -4.88 2.50 -7.91
N PHE A 101 -3.83 2.56 -7.10
CA PHE A 101 -3.21 1.38 -6.52
C PHE A 101 -4.20 0.55 -5.69
N TRP A 102 -5.07 1.21 -4.94
CA TRP A 102 -6.16 0.58 -4.22
C TRP A 102 -7.12 -0.17 -5.14
N ARG A 103 -7.52 0.43 -6.27
CA ARG A 103 -8.35 -0.25 -7.29
C ARG A 103 -7.64 -1.48 -7.85
N PHE A 104 -6.35 -1.36 -8.18
CA PHE A 104 -5.54 -2.47 -8.65
C PHE A 104 -5.55 -3.65 -7.66
N VAL A 105 -5.23 -3.42 -6.38
CA VAL A 105 -5.21 -4.50 -5.38
C VAL A 105 -6.59 -5.16 -5.23
N ARG A 106 -7.68 -4.38 -5.33
CA ARG A 106 -9.04 -4.92 -5.22
C ARG A 106 -9.50 -5.74 -6.42
N THR A 107 -8.95 -5.49 -7.60
CA THR A 107 -9.25 -6.29 -8.80
C THR A 107 -8.67 -7.71 -8.73
N ASP A 108 -7.69 -7.93 -7.86
CA ASP A 108 -7.09 -9.23 -7.59
C ASP A 108 -8.00 -10.11 -6.71
N LYS A 109 -9.04 -10.68 -7.33
CA LYS A 109 -10.08 -11.49 -6.67
C LYS A 109 -9.54 -12.80 -6.07
N ASP A 110 -8.42 -13.31 -6.58
CA ASP A 110 -7.91 -14.65 -6.22
C ASP A 110 -7.08 -14.68 -4.93
N CYS A 111 -6.52 -13.55 -4.49
CA CYS A 111 -5.88 -13.44 -3.18
C CYS A 111 -6.88 -13.53 -2.00
N THR A 112 -8.18 -13.32 -2.25
CA THR A 112 -9.19 -13.28 -1.19
C THR A 112 -9.64 -14.68 -0.76
N ASN A 113 -9.77 -15.61 -1.72
CA ASN A 113 -10.38 -16.93 -1.49
C ASN A 113 -9.37 -18.09 -1.51
N GLY A 114 -8.26 -17.99 -2.24
CA GLY A 114 -7.28 -19.09 -2.40
C GLY A 114 -6.40 -19.33 -1.17
N ILE A 115 -5.97 -18.25 -0.49
CA ILE A 115 -5.02 -18.34 0.63
C ILE A 115 -5.63 -19.05 1.86
N VAL A 116 -6.96 -18.96 2.05
CA VAL A 116 -7.65 -19.59 3.18
C VAL A 116 -7.82 -21.11 3.00
N LYS A 117 -7.82 -21.61 1.75
CA LYS A 117 -8.08 -23.03 1.46
C LYS A 117 -6.82 -23.84 1.09
N GLY A 118 -5.74 -23.22 0.61
CA GLY A 118 -4.61 -23.95 0.01
C GLY A 118 -3.47 -24.39 0.95
N GLN A 119 -3.30 -23.80 2.13
CA GLN A 119 -2.06 -24.00 2.94
C GLN A 119 -2.29 -24.60 4.34
N ARG A 120 -3.31 -25.45 4.51
CA ARG A 120 -3.45 -26.22 5.76
C ARG A 120 -2.42 -27.34 5.94
N GLY A 121 -1.55 -27.58 4.95
CA GLY A 121 -0.64 -28.75 4.92
C GLY A 121 0.86 -28.46 4.85
N ALA A 122 1.32 -27.22 4.66
CA ALA A 122 2.76 -26.93 4.70
C ALA A 122 3.21 -26.77 6.15
N ARG A 123 4.05 -27.69 6.65
CA ARG A 123 4.74 -27.52 7.93
C ARG A 123 5.65 -26.31 7.81
N VAL A 124 5.34 -25.23 8.53
CA VAL A 124 6.23 -24.07 8.64
C VAL A 124 7.39 -24.48 9.53
N GLU A 125 8.62 -24.42 9.00
CA GLU A 125 9.82 -24.65 9.78
C GLU A 125 10.15 -23.36 10.55
N LEU A 126 10.18 -23.45 11.87
CA LEU A 126 10.68 -22.37 12.72
C LEU A 126 12.21 -22.40 12.69
N HIS A 127 12.83 -21.23 12.56
CA HIS A 127 14.29 -21.14 12.64
C HIS A 127 14.81 -21.50 14.05
N ASP A 128 14.08 -21.13 15.10
CA ASP A 128 14.36 -21.50 16.48
C ASP A 128 13.12 -22.19 17.10
N PRO A 129 13.24 -23.43 17.62
CA PRO A 129 12.15 -24.09 18.36
C PRO A 129 11.59 -23.28 19.53
N ALA A 130 12.39 -22.40 20.16
CA ALA A 130 11.96 -21.53 21.25
C ALA A 130 10.93 -20.48 20.80
N ASP A 131 10.86 -20.16 19.50
CA ASP A 131 9.90 -19.20 18.94
C ASP A 131 8.50 -19.80 18.72
N SER A 132 8.28 -21.07 19.07
CA SER A 132 6.99 -21.74 18.87
C SER A 132 5.84 -21.06 19.61
N GLU A 133 6.09 -20.61 20.85
CA GLU A 133 5.09 -19.89 21.63
C GLU A 133 4.72 -18.54 20.98
N LEU A 134 5.74 -17.78 20.55
CA LEU A 134 5.55 -16.51 19.86
C LEU A 134 4.80 -16.70 18.53
N PHE A 135 5.14 -17.73 17.75
CA PHE A 135 4.45 -18.06 16.50
C PHE A 135 2.95 -18.33 16.75
N MET A 136 2.63 -19.12 17.78
CA MET A 136 1.25 -19.43 18.13
C MET A 136 0.48 -18.20 18.66
N GLU A 137 1.12 -17.35 19.45
CA GLU A 137 0.56 -16.05 19.89
C GLU A 137 0.18 -15.20 18.68
N VAL A 138 1.11 -14.99 17.74
CA VAL A 138 0.91 -14.16 16.55
C VAL A 138 -0.19 -14.73 15.66
N ARG A 139 -0.21 -16.05 15.44
CA ARG A 139 -1.25 -16.73 14.65
C ARG A 139 -2.64 -16.58 15.28
N LYS A 140 -2.75 -16.71 16.61
CA LYS A 140 -4.01 -16.50 17.35
C LYS A 140 -4.46 -15.04 17.26
N ASN A 141 -3.53 -14.09 17.38
CA ASN A 141 -3.80 -12.66 17.26
C ASN A 141 -4.33 -12.31 15.86
N LEU A 142 -3.68 -12.79 14.80
CA LEU A 142 -4.12 -12.63 13.41
C LEU A 142 -5.55 -13.14 13.22
N GLN A 143 -5.83 -14.38 13.60
CA GLN A 143 -7.16 -14.98 13.46
C GLN A 143 -8.25 -14.23 14.24
N LYS A 144 -7.91 -13.65 15.40
CA LYS A 144 -8.83 -12.83 16.21
C LYS A 144 -9.15 -11.53 15.47
N LYS A 145 -8.14 -10.85 14.91
CA LYS A 145 -8.31 -9.58 14.19
C LYS A 145 -9.04 -9.77 12.86
N GLU A 146 -8.73 -10.81 12.09
CA GLU A 146 -9.46 -11.16 10.86
C GLU A 146 -10.94 -11.43 11.13
N ARG A 147 -11.26 -12.16 12.21
CA ARG A 147 -12.65 -12.42 12.61
C ARG A 147 -13.38 -11.12 12.97
N LYS A 148 -12.77 -10.26 13.78
CA LYS A 148 -13.34 -8.95 14.15
C LYS A 148 -13.56 -8.07 12.93
N LEU A 149 -12.60 -8.02 12.00
CA LEU A 149 -12.70 -7.23 10.78
C LEU A 149 -13.79 -7.75 9.84
N LYS A 150 -13.91 -9.08 9.69
CA LYS A 150 -15.02 -9.71 8.95
C LYS A 150 -16.38 -9.39 9.56
N VAL A 151 -16.50 -9.38 10.89
CA VAL A 151 -17.75 -8.99 11.57
C VAL A 151 -18.06 -7.52 11.33
N LEU A 152 -17.07 -6.63 11.42
CA LEU A 152 -17.22 -5.20 11.13
C LEU A 152 -17.74 -4.99 9.69
N LEU A 153 -17.11 -5.65 8.71
CA LEU A 153 -17.50 -5.62 7.30
C LEU A 153 -18.87 -6.23 7.01
N ARG A 154 -19.29 -7.28 7.75
CA ARG A 154 -20.59 -7.94 7.59
C ARG A 154 -21.73 -7.21 8.30
N SER A 155 -21.47 -6.61 9.45
CA SER A 155 -22.47 -5.89 10.26
C SER A 155 -22.82 -4.51 9.68
N GLY A 156 -21.94 -3.94 8.85
CA GLY A 156 -22.27 -2.83 7.97
C GLY A 156 -23.09 -3.33 6.78
N ASN A 157 -24.42 -3.37 6.93
CA ASN A 157 -25.33 -3.55 5.80
C ASN A 157 -24.89 -2.63 4.65
N CYS A 158 -24.64 -3.24 3.49
CA CYS A 158 -24.33 -2.57 2.22
C CYS A 158 -22.93 -1.98 2.03
N ILE A 159 -21.86 -2.38 2.72
CA ILE A 159 -20.51 -1.84 2.38
C ILE A 159 -20.10 -2.23 0.95
N LEU A 160 -20.36 -3.46 0.48
CA LEU A 160 -20.13 -3.84 -0.92
C LEU A 160 -21.07 -3.15 -1.93
N ARG A 161 -22.27 -2.71 -1.50
CA ARG A 161 -23.25 -1.96 -2.32
C ARG A 161 -22.96 -0.45 -2.33
N LYS A 162 -22.43 0.10 -1.23
CA LYS A 162 -21.97 1.50 -1.10
C LYS A 162 -20.58 1.69 -1.73
N LEU A 163 -19.70 0.68 -1.72
CA LEU A 163 -18.44 0.69 -2.50
C LEU A 163 -18.63 0.77 -4.02
N ARG A 164 -19.85 0.48 -4.52
CA ARG A 164 -20.22 0.67 -5.93
C ARG A 164 -20.75 2.08 -6.21
N LYS A 165 -21.20 2.82 -5.18
CA LYS A 165 -21.51 4.25 -5.22
C LYS A 165 -20.32 4.99 -4.64
N CYS A 166 -19.29 5.15 -5.46
CA CYS A 166 -18.09 5.89 -5.10
C CYS A 166 -18.39 7.39 -5.19
N GLU A 167 -18.99 7.95 -4.15
CA GLU A 167 -18.83 9.35 -3.76
C GLU A 167 -18.91 9.41 -2.22
N GLU A 168 -18.01 10.21 -1.63
CA GLU A 168 -17.88 10.57 -0.21
C GLU A 168 -17.20 9.58 0.78
N ASP A 169 -15.97 9.93 1.13
CA ASP A 169 -15.45 10.05 2.50
C ASP A 169 -15.99 9.11 3.57
N SER A 170 -15.25 8.04 3.80
CA SER A 170 -14.84 7.82 5.19
C SER A 170 -13.41 7.32 5.24
N SER A 171 -12.58 8.06 5.97
CA SER A 171 -11.28 7.59 6.45
C SER A 171 -11.35 6.13 6.95
N ASP A 172 -12.47 5.74 7.56
CA ASP A 172 -12.77 4.37 7.99
C ASP A 172 -12.68 3.30 6.89
N HIS A 173 -13.09 3.59 5.65
CA HIS A 173 -12.96 2.65 4.53
C HIS A 173 -11.49 2.43 4.15
N VAL A 174 -10.71 3.50 4.12
CA VAL A 174 -9.28 3.49 3.82
C VAL A 174 -8.52 2.72 4.91
N LEU A 175 -8.79 3.03 6.18
CA LEU A 175 -8.21 2.33 7.34
C LEU A 175 -8.56 0.84 7.34
N CYS A 176 -9.82 0.49 7.00
CA CYS A 176 -10.27 -0.89 6.91
C CYS A 176 -9.52 -1.66 5.84
N PHE A 177 -9.31 -1.04 4.67
CA PHE A 177 -8.54 -1.63 3.60
C PHE A 177 -7.07 -1.84 3.99
N PHE A 178 -6.40 -0.81 4.53
CA PHE A 178 -5.00 -0.95 4.99
C PHE A 178 -4.86 -2.05 6.03
N SER A 179 -5.83 -2.16 6.95
CA SER A 179 -5.88 -3.25 7.91
C SER A 179 -6.04 -4.62 7.26
N GLN A 180 -6.83 -4.74 6.18
CA GLN A 180 -6.94 -6.00 5.42
C GLN A 180 -5.62 -6.36 4.74
N VAL A 181 -4.95 -5.39 4.13
CA VAL A 181 -3.65 -5.56 3.48
C VAL A 181 -2.61 -6.02 4.51
N ASP A 182 -2.51 -5.33 5.64
CA ASP A 182 -1.57 -5.67 6.71
C ASP A 182 -1.83 -7.07 7.27
N MET A 183 -3.09 -7.45 7.53
CA MET A 183 -3.43 -8.81 7.97
C MET A 183 -3.08 -9.86 6.90
N LYS A 184 -3.26 -9.56 5.63
CA LYS A 184 -2.89 -10.45 4.52
C LYS A 184 -1.38 -10.61 4.39
N LEU A 185 -0.63 -9.52 4.54
CA LEU A 185 0.84 -9.55 4.58
C LEU A 185 1.32 -10.42 5.75
N VAL A 186 0.81 -10.19 6.96
CA VAL A 186 1.14 -11.02 8.13
C VAL A 186 0.78 -12.49 7.89
N SER A 187 -0.40 -12.77 7.33
CA SER A 187 -0.82 -14.13 6.97
C SER A 187 0.15 -14.78 5.98
N ARG A 188 0.63 -14.05 4.97
CA ARG A 188 1.61 -14.55 4.00
C ARG A 188 2.94 -14.89 4.66
N VAL A 189 3.44 -14.01 5.53
CA VAL A 189 4.70 -14.20 6.28
C VAL A 189 4.60 -15.44 7.17
N LEU A 190 3.51 -15.60 7.92
CA LEU A 190 3.27 -16.78 8.77
C LEU A 190 3.14 -18.11 8.00
N ASN A 191 2.97 -18.06 6.68
CA ASN A 191 2.85 -19.23 5.80
C ASN A 191 4.07 -19.40 4.88
N MET A 192 5.19 -18.72 5.16
CA MET A 192 6.48 -19.00 4.52
C MET A 192 7.00 -20.37 4.95
N SER A 193 7.86 -20.98 4.13
CA SER A 193 8.47 -22.28 4.44
C SER A 193 9.37 -22.22 5.68
N LYS A 194 10.07 -21.09 5.85
CA LYS A 194 10.92 -20.79 7.00
C LYS A 194 10.59 -19.40 7.54
N ILE A 195 10.59 -19.24 8.85
CA ILE A 195 10.31 -17.96 9.51
C ILE A 195 11.34 -17.67 10.61
N THR A 196 11.84 -16.44 10.62
CA THR A 196 12.80 -15.96 11.62
C THR A 196 12.09 -15.25 12.79
N ARG A 197 12.79 -15.10 13.91
CA ARG A 197 12.30 -14.35 15.07
C ARG A 197 11.96 -12.90 14.72
N ASP A 198 12.79 -12.23 13.92
CA ASP A 198 12.57 -10.84 13.51
C ASP A 198 11.30 -10.69 12.67
N GLN A 199 11.02 -11.65 11.79
CA GLN A 199 9.78 -11.69 11.02
C GLN A 199 8.56 -11.90 11.93
N LEU A 200 8.68 -12.72 12.97
CA LEU A 200 7.62 -12.91 13.97
C LEU A 200 7.36 -11.65 14.81
N VAL A 201 8.43 -10.98 15.24
CA VAL A 201 8.36 -9.70 15.94
C VAL A 201 7.73 -8.63 15.04
N TRP A 202 8.11 -8.59 13.76
CA TRP A 202 7.49 -7.71 12.77
C TRP A 202 5.99 -8.00 12.64
N CYS A 203 5.59 -9.27 12.50
CA CYS A 203 4.18 -9.65 12.46
C CYS A 203 3.41 -9.22 13.71
N ARG A 204 3.99 -9.43 14.90
CA ARG A 204 3.39 -9.02 16.18
C ARG A 204 3.18 -7.50 16.22
N ASN A 205 4.21 -6.74 15.89
CA ASN A 205 4.17 -5.27 15.90
C ASN A 205 3.20 -4.73 14.86
N LYS A 206 3.18 -5.32 13.66
CA LYS A 206 2.25 -4.96 12.58
C LYS A 206 0.80 -5.20 13.01
N LEU A 207 0.52 -6.35 13.63
CA LEU A 207 -0.80 -6.62 14.16
C LEU A 207 -1.15 -5.64 15.28
N ASN A 208 -0.28 -5.41 16.26
CA ASN A 208 -0.60 -4.60 17.45
C ASN A 208 -1.09 -3.18 17.12
N LYS A 209 -0.62 -2.61 16.01
CA LYS A 209 -1.04 -1.30 15.50
C LYS A 209 -2.47 -1.25 14.99
N ILE A 210 -3.08 -2.40 14.74
CA ILE A 210 -4.48 -2.50 14.32
C ILE A 210 -5.32 -2.86 15.56
N SER A 211 -6.10 -1.93 16.07
CA SER A 211 -7.03 -2.19 17.16
C SER A 211 -8.48 -2.03 16.71
N ILE A 212 -9.35 -2.93 17.20
CA ILE A 212 -10.78 -2.90 16.92
C ILE A 212 -11.50 -2.88 18.26
N VAL A 213 -11.99 -1.70 18.63
CA VAL A 213 -12.63 -1.37 19.90
C VAL A 213 -14.01 -0.79 19.60
N ASN A 214 -15.07 -1.28 20.25
CA ASN A 214 -16.43 -0.77 20.09
C ASN A 214 -16.91 -0.68 18.62
N ARG A 215 -16.57 -1.68 17.79
CA ARG A 215 -16.83 -1.72 16.33
C ARG A 215 -16.18 -0.59 15.52
N LYS A 216 -15.29 0.20 16.12
CA LYS A 216 -14.43 1.17 15.44
C LYS A 216 -13.04 0.60 15.23
N LEU A 217 -12.45 0.94 14.09
CA LEU A 217 -11.11 0.54 13.71
C LEU A 217 -10.15 1.68 14.00
N HIS A 218 -9.06 1.38 14.70
CA HIS A 218 -7.97 2.32 14.91
C HIS A 218 -6.69 1.69 14.39
N VAL A 219 -5.94 2.46 13.60
CA VAL A 219 -4.65 2.05 13.04
C VAL A 219 -3.63 3.11 13.43
N GLU A 220 -2.58 2.70 14.14
CA GLU A 220 -1.46 3.58 14.44
C GLU A 220 -0.53 3.70 13.22
N PRO A 221 -0.16 4.92 12.78
CA PRO A 221 0.80 5.12 11.70
C PRO A 221 2.14 4.46 12.02
N SER A 222 2.74 3.78 11.05
CA SER A 222 4.13 3.33 11.22
C SER A 222 4.85 2.92 9.94
N PHE A 223 6.15 3.17 9.93
CA PHE A 223 7.07 2.82 8.85
C PHE A 223 7.84 1.53 9.14
N LEU A 224 7.15 0.48 9.62
CA LEU A 224 7.78 -0.83 9.81
C LEU A 224 7.98 -1.51 8.46
N LEU A 225 9.17 -1.30 7.88
CA LEU A 225 9.62 -2.07 6.72
C LEU A 225 9.73 -3.55 7.10
N PHE A 226 9.47 -4.42 6.13
CA PHE A 226 9.62 -5.85 6.32
C PHE A 226 11.10 -6.17 6.56
N PRO A 227 11.46 -6.98 7.57
CA PRO A 227 12.85 -7.31 7.85
C PRO A 227 13.44 -8.12 6.69
N SER A 228 14.62 -7.67 6.24
CA SER A 228 15.44 -8.34 5.22
C SER A 228 15.94 -9.70 5.66
#